data_AF-A0A2S5LDA5-F1
#
_entry.id   AF-A0A2S5LDA5-F1
#
_cell.length_a   1.000
_cell.length_b   1.000
_cell.length_c   1.000
_cell.angle_alpha   90.00
_cell.angle_beta   90.00
_cell.angle_gamma   90.00
#
_symmetry.space_group_name_H-M   'P 1'
#
loop_
_entity.id
_entity.type
_entity.pdbx_description
1 polymer ?
#
loop_
_entity_poly.entity_id
_entity_poly.type
_entity_poly.pdbx_seq_one_letter_code
_entity_poly.pdbx_strand_id
1 'polypeptide(L)' 'ASEGRELLLNKTMTTLGKPGSQVAVINKRPNGYFITHVGGNNHPVVNGEIIGAQAYALNNQDVIELAGTKMEFHLA' A
#
# COMPACT_ATOMS: atom_id res chain seq x y z
N ALA A 1 -1.63 -13.76 -19.04
CA ALA A 1 -1.84 -12.39 -18.52
C ALA A 1 -2.18 -12.52 -17.04
N SER A 2 -1.42 -11.90 -16.13
CA SER A 2 -1.78 -11.88 -14.72
C SER A 2 -2.71 -10.69 -14.48
N GLU A 3 -3.90 -10.77 -15.07
CA GLU A 3 -4.97 -9.79 -14.88
C GLU A 3 -5.52 -9.93 -13.45
N GLY A 4 -5.47 -8.84 -12.67
CA GLY A 4 -6.29 -8.67 -11.47
C GLY A 4 -5.96 -9.58 -10.28
N ARG A 5 -4.78 -9.45 -9.67
CA ARG A 5 -4.59 -9.95 -8.30
C ARG A 5 -5.22 -9.00 -7.31
N GLU A 6 -6.44 -9.30 -6.90
CA GLU A 6 -7.10 -8.64 -5.79
C GLU A 6 -6.50 -9.14 -4.47
N LEU A 7 -6.12 -8.21 -3.59
CA LEU A 7 -5.67 -8.53 -2.26
C LEU A 7 -6.73 -8.09 -1.26
N LEU A 8 -7.43 -9.06 -0.67
CA LEU A 8 -8.40 -8.78 0.37
C LEU A 8 -7.69 -8.33 1.65
N LEU A 9 -7.94 -7.09 2.08
CA LEU A 9 -7.44 -6.53 3.32
C LEU A 9 -8.31 -6.96 4.52
N ASN A 10 -8.43 -8.28 4.71
CA ASN A 10 -9.21 -8.87 5.80
C ASN A 10 -8.45 -8.87 7.14
N LYS A 11 -7.12 -8.80 7.11
CA LYS A 11 -6.25 -8.73 8.28
C LYS A 11 -6.09 -7.30 8.78
N THR A 12 -5.80 -7.15 10.06
CA THR A 12 -5.48 -5.87 10.71
C THR A 12 -4.21 -5.24 10.14
N MET A 13 -3.30 -6.06 9.62
CA MET A 13 -2.03 -5.64 9.05
C MET A 13 -1.71 -6.48 7.82
N THR A 14 -1.41 -5.81 6.71
CA THR A 14 -1.05 -6.43 5.44
C THR A 14 0.25 -5.82 4.93
N THR A 15 1.29 -6.64 4.79
CA THR A 15 2.57 -6.20 4.25
C THR A 15 2.58 -6.34 2.73
N LEU A 16 3.00 -5.28 2.04
CA LEU A 16 3.15 -5.21 0.59
C LEU A 16 4.62 -5.06 0.21
N GLY A 17 4.97 -5.62 -0.95
CA GLY A 17 6.30 -5.52 -1.53
C GLY A 17 7.21 -6.69 -1.16
N LYS A 18 8.52 -6.49 -1.36
CA LYS A 18 9.55 -7.52 -1.23
C LYS A 18 10.57 -7.10 -0.16
N PRO A 19 10.83 -7.94 0.85
CA PRO A 19 11.88 -7.69 1.85
C PRO A 19 13.22 -7.37 1.17
N GLY A 20 13.86 -6.28 1.62
CA GLY A 20 15.16 -5.82 1.11
C GLY A 20 15.12 -4.95 -0.15
N SER A 21 13.96 -4.74 -0.78
CA SER A 21 13.83 -3.83 -1.93
C SER A 21 12.89 -2.68 -1.63
N GLN A 22 11.62 -2.98 -1.36
CA GLN A 22 10.60 -2.00 -1.01
C GLN A 22 9.50 -2.71 -0.23
N VAL A 23 9.19 -2.20 0.96
CA VAL A 23 8.24 -2.79 1.90
C VAL A 23 7.35 -1.68 2.46
N ALA A 24 6.05 -1.84 2.24
CA ALA A 24 5.02 -1.02 2.84
C ALA A 24 4.10 -1.90 3.69
N VAL A 25 3.45 -1.32 4.68
CA VAL A 25 2.44 -2.01 5.48
C VAL A 25 1.17 -1.20 5.43
N ILE A 26 0.06 -1.87 5.12
CA ILE A 26 -1.29 -1.36 5.25
C ILE A 26 -1.87 -1.85 6.58
N ASN A 27 -2.18 -0.91 7.47
CA ASN A 27 -2.88 -1.18 8.72
C ASN A 27 -4.35 -0.82 8.56
N LYS A 28 -5.21 -1.79 8.84
CA LYS A 28 -6.66 -1.58 8.99
C LYS A 28 -6.94 -1.17 10.43
N ARG A 29 -7.55 -0.02 10.60
CA ARG A 29 -7.99 0.54 11.89
C ARG A 29 -9.50 0.77 11.86
N PRO A 30 -10.17 0.93 13.01
CA PRO A 30 -11.60 1.23 13.06
C PRO A 30 -12.00 2.50 12.29
N ASN A 31 -11.05 3.43 12.14
CA ASN A 31 -11.25 4.72 11.47
C ASN A 31 -10.78 4.75 10.01
N GLY A 32 -10.31 3.63 9.44
CA GLY A 32 -9.87 3.58 8.03
C GLY A 32 -8.64 2.70 7.79
N TYR A 33 -8.02 2.88 6.63
CA TYR A 33 -6.82 2.15 6.21
C TYR A 33 -5.65 3.11 6.10
N PHE A 34 -4.48 2.67 6.56
CA PHE A 34 -3.28 3.52 6.55
C PHE A 34 -2.11 2.74 5.99
N ILE A 35 -1.43 3.32 5.00
CA ILE A 35 -0.20 2.76 4.44
C ILE A 35 1.01 3.47 5.03
N THR A 36 2.03 2.71 5.43
CA THR A 36 3.29 3.25 5.96
C THR A 36 4.46 2.54 5.31
N HIS A 37 5.52 3.30 4.99
CA HIS A 37 6.79 2.72 4.56
C HIS A 37 7.54 2.16 5.77
N VAL A 38 7.90 0.87 5.73
CA VAL A 38 8.61 0.21 6.86
C VAL A 38 10.03 -0.22 6.50
N GLY A 39 10.42 -0.16 5.23
CA GLY A 39 11.79 -0.43 4.84
C GLY A 39 11.98 -0.69 3.34
N GLY A 40 13.23 -0.57 2.91
CA GLY A 40 13.60 -0.59 1.50
C GLY A 40 14.27 0.73 1.10
N ASN A 41 14.94 0.72 -0.04
CA ASN A 41 15.60 1.92 -0.56
C ASN A 41 14.63 2.88 -1.24
N ASN A 42 13.46 2.38 -1.66
CA ASN A 42 12.48 3.14 -2.41
C ASN A 42 11.23 3.40 -1.58
N HIS A 43 10.69 4.59 -1.67
CA HIS A 43 9.45 4.94 -1.00
C HIS A 43 8.24 4.51 -1.85
N PRO A 44 7.15 4.03 -1.22
CA PRO A 44 5.89 3.83 -1.90
C PRO A 44 5.34 5.17 -2.41
N VAL A 45 4.57 5.10 -3.49
CA VAL A 45 3.94 6.27 -4.10
C VAL A 45 2.45 6.05 -4.07
N VAL A 46 1.67 7.06 -3.67
CA VAL A 46 0.21 7.01 -3.66
C VAL A 46 -0.30 8.17 -4.49
N ASN A 47 -1.10 7.90 -5.51
CA ASN A 47 -1.61 8.87 -6.48
C ASN A 47 -0.52 9.75 -7.14
N GLY A 48 0.69 9.22 -7.30
CA GLY A 48 1.84 9.98 -7.83
C GLY A 48 2.62 10.77 -6.78
N GLU A 49 2.19 10.78 -5.51
CA GLU A 49 2.92 11.41 -4.40
C GLU A 49 3.72 10.39 -3.59
N ILE A 50 4.99 10.70 -3.34
CA ILE A 50 5.87 9.85 -2.54
C ILE A 50 5.44 9.90 -1.09
N ILE A 51 4.99 8.77 -0.54
CA ILE A 51 4.69 8.67 0.88
C ILE A 51 5.97 8.41 1.67
N GLY A 52 6.28 9.33 2.58
CA GLY A 52 7.47 9.29 3.42
C GLY A 52 7.41 8.22 4.50
N ALA A 53 8.08 8.46 5.63
CA ALA A 53 8.03 7.59 6.80
C ALA A 53 6.71 7.70 7.59
N GLN A 54 5.86 8.67 7.25
CA GLN A 54 4.58 8.90 7.93
C GLN A 54 3.49 8.00 7.35
N ALA A 55 2.53 7.65 8.20
CA ALA A 55 1.36 6.90 7.77
C ALA A 55 0.46 7.78 6.88
N TYR A 56 0.16 7.32 5.68
CA TYR A 56 -0.78 7.95 4.76
C TYR A 56 -2.14 7.26 4.86
N ALA A 57 -3.22 8.04 4.97
CA ALA A 57 -4.58 7.52 5.04
C ALA A 57 -5.09 7.17 3.63
N LEU A 58 -5.37 5.89 3.40
CA LEU A 58 -5.92 5.40 2.14
C LEU A 58 -7.43 5.67 2.06
N ASN A 59 -7.84 6.24 0.94
CA ASN A 59 -9.21 6.51 0.53
C ASN A 59 -9.56 5.63 -0.68
N ASN A 60 -10.87 5.39 -0.86
CA ASN A 60 -11.35 4.61 -2.00
C ASN A 60 -10.80 5.16 -3.32
N GLN A 61 -10.37 4.27 -4.20
CA GLN A 61 -9.73 4.54 -5.49
C GLN A 61 -8.32 5.12 -5.41
N ASP A 62 -7.69 5.15 -4.23
CA ASP A 62 -6.28 5.52 -4.13
C ASP A 62 -5.41 4.51 -4.87
N VAL A 63 -4.50 5.03 -5.70
CA VAL A 63 -3.61 4.22 -6.52
C VAL A 63 -2.24 4.16 -5.88
N ILE A 64 -1.83 2.97 -5.45
CA ILE A 64 -0.56 2.69 -4.77
C ILE A 64 0.43 2.08 -5.76
N GLU A 65 1.62 2.67 -5.86
CA GLU A 65 2.73 2.19 -6.67
C GLU A 65 3.89 1.72 -5.78
N LEU A 66 4.25 0.46 -5.97
CA LEU A 66 5.24 -0.29 -5.17
C LEU A 66 6.07 -1.19 -6.09
N ALA A 67 7.38 -0.95 -6.14
CA ALA A 67 8.35 -1.72 -6.92
C ALA A 67 7.95 -1.90 -8.41
N GLY A 68 7.40 -0.85 -9.03
CA GLY A 68 6.89 -0.89 -10.40
C GLY A 68 5.54 -1.59 -10.57
N THR A 69 4.91 -2.04 -9.48
CA THR A 69 3.55 -2.58 -9.46
C THR A 69 2.58 -1.51 -9.02
N LYS A 70 1.52 -1.29 -9.80
CA LYS A 70 0.43 -0.37 -9.48
C LYS A 70 -0.79 -1.16 -8.99
N MET A 71 -1.41 -0.71 -7.91
CA MET A 71 -2.57 -1.33 -7.27
C MET A 71 -3.59 -0.24 -6.94
N GLU A 72 -4.88 -0.49 -7.14
CA GLU A 72 -5.94 0.41 -6.72
C GLU A 72 -6.57 -0.10 -5.42
N PHE A 73 -6.72 0.79 -4.45
CA PHE A 73 -7.36 0.48 -3.18
C PHE A 73 -8.87 0.71 -3.31
N HIS A 74 -9.65 -0.33 -3.08
CA HIS A 74 -11.11 -0.24 -3.08
C HIS A 74 -11.69 -0.50 -1.69
N LEU A 75 -12.61 0.37 -1.28
CA LEU A 75 -13.52 0.12 -0.17
C LEU A 75 -14.78 -0.55 -0.73
N ALA A 76 -15.01 -1.80 -0.34
CA ALA A 76 -16.25 -2.53 -0.61
C ALA A 76 -17.26 -2.34 0.52
#